data_AF-A0A535C9W7-F1
#
_entry.id   AF-A0A535C9W7-F1
#
_cell.length_a   1.000
_cell.length_b   1.000
_cell.length_c   1.000
_cell.angle_alpha   90.00
_cell.angle_beta   90.00
_cell.angle_gamma   90.00
#
_symmetry.space_group_name_H-M   'P 1'
#
loop_
_entity.id
_entity.type
_entity.pdbx_description
1 polymer ?
#
loop_
_entity_poly.entity_id
_entity_poly.type
_entity_poly.pdbx_seq_one_letter_code
_entity_poly.pdbx_strand_id
1 'polypeptide(L)'
;IARYFKPGQAKDTVALGSPGYAAPEQYGKAQTTPRADIYSLGAVLHQLLTTRDPSEAPFRFLPLRTKSPQSHSDPGSLSMSMVDVLVSKLERLIASMLEMDVNKRPPDVAYVQQELHVMSRLWSDIHKSYWRPRLGYIQQVRN
;
A
#
# COMPACT_ATOMS: atom_id res chain seq x y z
N ILE A 1 15.50 6.45 -17.09
CA ILE A 1 15.07 6.89 -18.45
C ILE A 1 15.21 8.40 -18.50
N ALA A 2 16.06 8.94 -19.39
CA ALA A 2 16.21 10.40 -19.59
C ALA A 2 15.55 10.78 -20.93
N ARG A 3 14.81 11.92 -21.00
CA ARG A 3 14.12 12.36 -22.23
C ARG A 3 14.77 13.60 -22.81
N TYR A 4 14.94 13.57 -24.14
CA TYR A 4 15.36 14.70 -24.99
C TYR A 4 14.23 15.73 -25.14
N PHE A 5 14.58 17.00 -25.02
CA PHE A 5 13.70 18.16 -25.19
C PHE A 5 13.55 18.52 -26.69
N LYS A 6 12.33 18.88 -27.13
CA LYS A 6 12.06 19.44 -28.47
C LYS A 6 11.42 20.83 -28.32
N PRO A 7 12.04 21.91 -28.83
CA PRO A 7 11.46 23.25 -28.77
C PRO A 7 10.43 23.47 -29.90
N GLY A 8 9.28 24.09 -29.60
CA GLY A 8 8.38 24.65 -30.62
C GLY A 8 6.89 24.26 -30.55
N GLN A 9 6.46 23.45 -29.58
CA GLN A 9 5.03 23.10 -29.41
C GLN A 9 4.42 23.92 -28.27
N ALA A 10 3.43 24.77 -28.58
CA ALA A 10 2.77 25.66 -27.62
C ALA A 10 1.78 24.95 -26.67
N LYS A 11 1.49 23.65 -26.91
CA LYS A 11 0.83 22.74 -25.98
C LYS A 11 1.34 21.31 -26.23
N ASP A 12 2.32 20.92 -25.42
CA ASP A 12 2.93 19.60 -25.46
C ASP A 12 2.76 18.97 -24.06
N THR A 13 1.53 18.65 -23.68
CA THR A 13 1.28 17.90 -22.44
C THR A 13 -0.05 17.16 -22.54
N VAL A 14 -0.05 16.02 -23.25
CA VAL A 14 -0.80 14.88 -22.69
C VAL A 14 -0.29 14.75 -21.26
N ALA A 15 -1.16 14.91 -20.26
CA ALA A 15 -0.80 14.91 -18.85
C ALA A 15 0.35 13.92 -18.60
N LEU A 16 1.53 14.45 -18.26
CA LEU A 16 2.80 13.71 -18.18
C LEU A 16 2.74 12.83 -16.92
N GLY A 17 1.92 11.79 -16.95
CA GLY A 17 1.67 10.89 -15.82
C GLY A 17 0.61 9.85 -16.16
N SER A 18 0.73 8.65 -15.58
CA SER A 18 -0.35 7.66 -15.63
C SER A 18 -1.53 8.18 -14.78
N PRO A 19 -2.72 8.41 -15.35
CA PRO A 19 -3.86 8.99 -14.63
C PRO A 19 -4.15 8.22 -13.33
N GLY A 20 -4.37 8.95 -12.24
CA GLY A 20 -4.60 8.37 -10.90
C GLY A 20 -3.36 7.80 -10.19
N TYR A 21 -2.29 7.47 -10.90
CA TYR A 21 -1.00 7.08 -10.31
C TYR A 21 -0.10 8.29 -10.08
N ALA A 22 -0.08 9.25 -11.01
CA ALA A 22 0.70 10.47 -10.85
C ALA A 22 0.15 11.34 -9.71
N ALA A 23 1.04 11.95 -8.96
CA ALA A 23 0.67 12.84 -7.86
C ALA A 23 -0.04 14.10 -8.40
N PRO A 24 -1.02 14.67 -7.66
CA PRO A 24 -1.82 15.81 -8.11
C PRO A 24 -0.99 17.01 -8.58
N GLU A 25 0.12 17.31 -7.92
CA GLU A 25 1.02 18.41 -8.27
C GLU A 25 1.71 18.24 -9.64
N GLN A 26 1.83 17.02 -10.14
CA GLN A 26 2.46 16.71 -11.44
C GLN A 26 1.56 17.09 -12.64
N TYR A 27 0.27 17.34 -12.42
CA TYR A 27 -0.66 17.74 -13.48
C TYR A 27 -0.53 19.23 -13.87
N GLY A 28 0.21 20.04 -13.11
CA GLY A 28 0.42 21.47 -13.38
C GLY A 28 1.88 21.92 -13.43
N LYS A 29 2.81 21.19 -12.77
CA LYS A 29 4.24 21.50 -12.75
C LYS A 29 5.05 20.23 -13.00
N ALA A 30 6.02 20.29 -13.90
CA ALA A 30 6.81 19.14 -14.33
C ALA A 30 7.92 18.70 -13.35
N GLN A 31 8.07 19.35 -12.20
CA GLN A 31 9.16 19.02 -11.28
C GLN A 31 8.76 17.90 -10.33
N THR A 32 9.28 16.70 -10.59
CA THR A 32 9.12 15.54 -9.72
C THR A 32 9.80 15.79 -8.38
N THR A 33 9.06 15.53 -7.30
CA THR A 33 9.59 15.57 -5.93
C THR A 33 9.63 14.14 -5.37
N PRO A 34 10.49 13.84 -4.38
CA PRO A 34 10.48 12.53 -3.72
C PRO A 34 9.09 12.15 -3.16
N ARG A 35 8.28 13.14 -2.76
CA ARG A 35 6.92 12.91 -2.25
C ARG A 35 5.89 12.60 -3.35
N ALA A 36 6.20 12.89 -4.61
CA ALA A 36 5.38 12.45 -5.75
C ALA A 36 5.58 10.95 -6.02
N ASP A 37 6.80 10.44 -5.85
CA ASP A 37 7.07 9.00 -5.95
C ASP A 37 6.37 8.21 -4.83
N ILE A 38 6.31 8.78 -3.62
CA ILE A 38 5.57 8.20 -2.47
C ILE A 38 4.08 8.08 -2.80
N TYR A 39 3.48 9.10 -3.41
CA TYR A 39 2.09 9.04 -3.86
C TYR A 39 1.88 7.92 -4.88
N SER A 40 2.74 7.87 -5.89
CA SER A 40 2.66 6.87 -6.96
C SER A 40 2.78 5.45 -6.42
N LEU A 41 3.68 5.23 -5.44
CA LEU A 41 3.78 3.96 -4.73
C LEU A 41 2.51 3.63 -3.94
N GLY A 42 1.91 4.62 -3.28
CA GLY A 42 0.64 4.46 -2.56
C GLY A 42 -0.49 4.00 -3.48
N ALA A 43 -0.58 4.58 -4.68
CA ALA A 43 -1.55 4.19 -5.70
C ALA A 43 -1.33 2.75 -6.19
N VAL A 44 -0.08 2.34 -6.41
CA VAL A 44 0.26 0.96 -6.76
C VAL A 44 -0.10 -0.01 -5.64
N LEU A 45 0.24 0.29 -4.38
CA LEU A 45 -0.11 -0.56 -3.24
C LEU A 45 -1.63 -0.70 -3.08
N HIS A 46 -2.36 0.39 -3.24
CA HIS A 46 -3.83 0.35 -3.21
C HIS A 46 -4.41 -0.50 -4.35
N GLN A 47 -3.90 -0.35 -5.58
CA GLN A 47 -4.26 -1.21 -6.71
C GLN A 47 -3.99 -2.69 -6.40
N LEU A 48 -2.81 -3.02 -5.86
CA LEU A 48 -2.45 -4.41 -5.57
C LEU A 48 -3.37 -5.05 -4.53
N LEU A 49 -3.86 -4.27 -3.57
CA LEU A 49 -4.72 -4.75 -2.49
C LEU A 49 -6.21 -4.76 -2.83
N THR A 50 -6.65 -3.88 -3.72
CA THR A 50 -8.08 -3.73 -4.05
C THR A 50 -8.43 -4.18 -5.45
N THR A 51 -7.44 -4.39 -6.32
CA THR A 51 -7.56 -4.65 -7.75
C THR A 51 -8.26 -3.55 -8.57
N ARG A 52 -8.45 -2.35 -8.00
CA ARG A 52 -9.19 -1.23 -8.62
C ARG A 52 -8.28 -0.17 -9.22
N ASP A 53 -8.29 -0.07 -10.56
CA ASP A 53 -7.36 0.76 -11.29
C ASP A 53 -7.52 2.25 -10.90
N PRO A 54 -6.48 2.91 -10.33
CA PRO A 54 -6.51 4.33 -9.99
C PRO A 54 -6.89 5.25 -11.16
N SER A 55 -6.68 4.81 -12.41
CA SER A 55 -7.03 5.58 -13.61
C SER A 55 -8.53 5.63 -13.89
N GLU A 56 -9.33 4.68 -13.38
CA GLU A 56 -10.79 4.68 -13.53
C GLU A 56 -11.45 5.79 -12.69
N ALA A 57 -10.88 6.08 -11.52
CA ALA A 57 -11.34 7.13 -10.62
C ALA A 57 -10.15 7.89 -10.00
N PRO A 58 -9.46 8.76 -10.76
CA PRO A 58 -8.28 9.46 -10.27
C PRO A 58 -8.52 10.21 -8.97
N PHE A 59 -7.56 10.12 -8.04
CA PHE A 59 -7.60 10.74 -6.71
C PHE A 59 -8.69 10.21 -5.78
N ARG A 60 -9.44 9.16 -6.17
CA ARG A 60 -10.51 8.57 -5.35
C ARG A 60 -10.14 7.17 -4.92
N PHE A 61 -9.58 7.07 -3.73
CA PHE A 61 -9.20 5.79 -3.12
C PHE A 61 -10.20 5.40 -2.04
N LEU A 62 -10.85 4.26 -2.24
CA LEU A 62 -11.79 3.71 -1.25
C LEU A 62 -11.03 3.02 -0.11
N PRO A 63 -11.56 3.01 1.13
CA PRO A 63 -10.97 2.26 2.24
C PRO A 63 -10.78 0.77 1.88
N LEU A 64 -9.70 0.14 2.35
CA LEU A 64 -9.43 -1.27 2.04
C LEU A 64 -10.45 -2.18 2.75
N ARG A 65 -10.89 -1.80 3.96
CA ARG A 65 -11.97 -2.45 4.70
C ARG A 65 -13.32 -1.77 4.43
N THR A 66 -14.22 -2.47 3.75
CA THR A 66 -15.65 -2.20 3.90
C THR A 66 -16.09 -2.77 5.24
N LYS A 67 -16.37 -1.92 6.24
CA LYS A 67 -16.99 -2.38 7.49
C LYS A 67 -18.27 -3.13 7.15
N SER A 68 -18.27 -4.46 7.24
CA SER A 68 -19.51 -5.21 7.15
C SER A 68 -20.31 -4.94 8.42
N PRO A 69 -21.61 -4.60 8.34
CA PRO A 69 -22.44 -4.42 9.53
C PRO A 69 -22.63 -5.70 10.36
N GLN A 70 -22.17 -6.85 9.84
CA GLN A 70 -22.36 -8.17 10.44
C GLN A 70 -21.09 -9.00 10.31
N SER A 71 -20.11 -8.73 11.17
CA SER A 71 -19.17 -9.77 11.56
C SER A 71 -19.42 -10.01 13.05
N HIS A 72 -20.26 -11.00 13.36
CA HIS A 72 -20.30 -11.61 14.68
C HIS A 72 -18.96 -12.32 14.88
N SER A 73 -17.92 -11.57 15.24
CA SER A 73 -16.61 -12.11 15.58
C SER A 73 -16.61 -12.55 17.04
N ASP A 74 -16.29 -13.82 17.23
CA ASP A 74 -16.04 -14.44 18.54
C ASP A 74 -14.93 -13.64 19.28
N PRO A 75 -15.20 -13.07 20.47
CA PRO A 75 -14.27 -12.20 21.20
C PRO A 75 -12.93 -12.86 21.60
N GLY A 76 -12.79 -14.18 21.45
CA GLY A 76 -11.66 -14.95 21.97
C GLY A 76 -10.45 -15.14 21.03
N SER A 77 -10.53 -14.80 19.74
CA SER A 77 -9.42 -15.07 18.80
C SER A 77 -8.39 -13.94 18.78
N LEU A 78 -7.38 -14.02 19.67
CA LEU A 78 -6.25 -13.07 19.77
C LEU A 78 -5.49 -12.83 18.46
N SER A 79 -5.59 -13.73 17.48
CA SER A 79 -4.96 -13.52 16.18
C SER A 79 -5.75 -12.64 15.24
N MET A 80 -7.09 -12.73 15.28
CA MET A 80 -7.92 -11.84 14.46
C MET A 80 -7.65 -10.39 14.87
N SER A 81 -7.45 -10.11 16.16
CA SER A 81 -7.10 -8.77 16.63
C SER A 81 -5.71 -8.30 16.19
N MET A 82 -4.68 -9.17 16.17
CA MET A 82 -3.35 -8.80 15.67
C MET A 82 -3.32 -8.57 14.16
N VAL A 83 -4.03 -9.40 13.39
CA VAL A 83 -4.23 -9.17 11.95
C VAL A 83 -4.97 -7.85 11.71
N ASP A 84 -5.97 -7.54 12.54
CA ASP A 84 -6.71 -6.27 12.47
C ASP A 84 -5.81 -5.06 12.73
N VAL A 85 -4.90 -5.15 13.70
CA VAL A 85 -3.89 -4.12 13.96
C VAL A 85 -2.96 -3.94 12.76
N LEU A 86 -2.51 -5.04 12.15
CA LEU A 86 -1.64 -5.01 10.98
C LEU A 86 -2.32 -4.33 9.79
N VAL A 87 -3.54 -4.74 9.44
CA VAL A 87 -4.28 -4.15 8.32
C VAL A 87 -4.61 -2.68 8.59
N SER A 88 -5.02 -2.33 9.81
CA SER A 88 -5.30 -0.93 10.18
C SER A 88 -4.06 -0.03 10.12
N LYS A 89 -2.85 -0.58 10.34
CA LYS A 89 -1.59 0.15 10.14
C LYS A 89 -1.29 0.34 8.66
N LEU A 90 -1.45 -0.72 7.86
CA LEU A 90 -1.22 -0.68 6.42
C LEU A 90 -2.18 0.30 5.72
N GLU A 91 -3.46 0.27 6.06
CA GLU A 91 -4.48 1.20 5.55
C GLU A 91 -4.10 2.65 5.81
N ARG A 92 -3.70 2.98 7.05
CA ARG A 92 -3.31 4.33 7.42
C ARG A 92 -2.04 4.79 6.70
N LEU A 93 -1.07 3.90 6.51
CA LEU A 93 0.14 4.21 5.76
C LEU A 93 -0.20 4.50 4.30
N ILE A 94 -0.98 3.63 3.64
CA ILE A 94 -1.39 3.84 2.25
C ILE A 94 -2.21 5.12 2.11
N ALA A 95 -3.14 5.38 3.04
CA ALA A 95 -3.92 6.61 3.04
C ALA A 95 -3.03 7.87 3.16
N SER A 96 -2.02 7.86 4.04
CA SER A 96 -1.11 9.00 4.17
C SER A 96 -0.22 9.20 2.94
N MET A 97 0.20 8.13 2.27
CA MET A 97 0.94 8.21 1.00
C MET A 97 0.10 8.88 -0.11
N LEU A 98 -1.22 8.65 -0.08
CA LEU A 98 -2.19 9.15 -1.05
C LEU A 98 -2.77 10.53 -0.70
N GLU A 99 -2.23 11.22 0.31
CA GLU A 99 -2.67 12.57 0.68
C GLU A 99 -2.50 13.56 -0.47
N MET A 100 -3.52 14.39 -0.68
CA MET A 100 -3.51 15.43 -1.71
C MET A 100 -2.55 16.56 -1.36
N ASP A 101 -2.46 16.90 -0.08
CA ASP A 101 -1.47 17.84 0.44
C ASP A 101 -0.13 17.14 0.60
N VAL A 102 0.85 17.59 -0.18
CA VAL A 102 2.21 17.03 -0.19
C VAL A 102 2.82 16.99 1.21
N ASN A 103 2.48 17.95 2.09
CA ASN A 103 3.06 18.05 3.43
C ASN A 103 2.54 16.98 4.41
N LYS A 104 1.36 16.43 4.14
CA LYS A 104 0.74 15.36 4.96
C LYS A 104 1.21 13.97 4.58
N ARG A 105 1.88 13.82 3.43
CA ARG A 105 2.53 12.58 3.03
C ARG A 105 3.73 12.26 3.93
N PRO A 106 4.15 10.98 4.00
CA PRO A 106 5.43 10.62 4.59
C PRO A 106 6.59 11.51 4.10
N PRO A 107 7.54 11.84 4.99
CA PRO A 107 8.60 12.78 4.67
C PRO A 107 9.52 12.30 3.55
N ASP A 108 9.77 10.98 3.52
CA ASP A 108 10.64 10.30 2.58
C ASP A 108 10.28 8.80 2.49
N VAL A 109 10.95 8.08 1.58
CA VAL A 109 10.74 6.64 1.36
C VAL A 109 11.32 5.80 2.51
N ALA A 110 12.29 6.30 3.27
CA ALA A 110 12.89 5.57 4.38
C ALA A 110 11.87 5.38 5.52
N TYR A 111 11.04 6.40 5.77
CA TYR A 111 9.90 6.29 6.68
C TYR A 111 8.91 5.21 6.22
N VAL A 112 8.54 5.19 4.93
CA VAL A 112 7.63 4.18 4.37
C VAL A 112 8.21 2.77 4.53
N GLN A 113 9.49 2.60 4.20
CA GLN A 113 10.20 1.33 4.37
C GLN A 113 10.22 0.88 5.84
N GLN A 114 10.46 1.79 6.78
CA GLN A 114 10.48 1.49 8.20
C GLN A 114 9.11 0.97 8.69
N GLU A 115 8.02 1.67 8.33
CA GLU A 115 6.67 1.26 8.71
C GLU A 115 6.32 -0.12 8.12
N LEU A 116 6.62 -0.36 6.83
CA LEU A 116 6.41 -1.66 6.20
C LEU A 116 7.26 -2.76 6.84
N HIS A 117 8.48 -2.46 7.27
CA HIS A 117 9.35 -3.43 7.96
C HIS A 117 8.79 -3.82 9.32
N VAL A 118 8.24 -2.85 10.07
CA VAL A 118 7.57 -3.12 11.35
C VAL A 118 6.37 -4.05 11.14
N MET A 119 5.55 -3.80 10.10
CA MET A 119 4.41 -4.64 9.77
C MET A 119 4.84 -6.05 9.31
N SER A 120 5.92 -6.16 8.55
CA SER A 120 6.49 -7.44 8.10
C SER A 120 6.95 -8.32 9.29
N ARG A 121 7.54 -7.71 10.33
CA ARG A 121 7.90 -8.43 11.56
C ARG A 121 6.66 -8.93 12.29
N LEU A 122 5.65 -8.07 12.48
CA LEU A 122 4.39 -8.45 13.09
C LEU A 122 3.72 -9.61 12.34
N TRP A 123 3.69 -9.54 11.01
CA TRP A 123 3.20 -10.63 10.16
C TRP A 123 3.98 -11.93 10.39
N SER A 124 5.31 -11.85 10.48
CA SER A 124 6.16 -13.03 10.73
C SER A 124 5.83 -13.70 12.07
N ASP A 125 5.55 -12.92 13.11
CA ASP A 125 5.20 -13.44 14.44
C ASP A 125 3.78 -14.04 14.47
N ILE A 126 2.82 -13.40 13.79
CA ILE A 126 1.48 -13.97 13.56
C ILE A 126 1.62 -15.30 12.82
N HIS A 127 2.37 -15.34 11.72
CA HIS A 127 2.49 -16.52 10.88
C HIS A 127 3.14 -17.71 11.60
N LYS A 128 4.20 -17.47 12.40
CA LYS A 128 4.82 -18.50 13.26
C LYS A 128 3.84 -19.07 14.29
N SER A 129 2.92 -18.25 14.79
CA SER A 129 1.91 -18.66 15.76
C SER A 129 0.82 -19.53 15.12
N TYR A 130 0.57 -19.36 13.82
CA TYR A 130 -0.47 -20.07 13.05
C TYR A 130 0.03 -21.33 12.35
N TRP A 131 1.26 -21.30 11.85
CA TRP A 131 1.84 -22.41 11.10
C TRP A 131 2.77 -23.24 12.00
N ARG A 132 2.27 -24.37 12.51
CA ARG A 132 3.10 -25.50 12.95
C ARG A 132 2.97 -26.60 11.90
N PRO A 133 4.06 -27.05 11.24
CA PRO A 133 3.96 -28.23 10.40
C PRO A 133 3.55 -29.38 11.30
N ARG A 134 2.46 -30.09 10.94
CA ARG A 134 2.17 -31.40 11.53
C ARG A 134 3.33 -32.31 11.13
N LEU A 135 4.37 -32.40 11.97
CA LEU A 135 5.34 -33.46 11.88
C LEU A 135 4.56 -34.75 12.08
N GLY A 136 4.30 -35.44 10.96
CA GLY A 136 3.70 -36.77 10.97
C GLY A 136 4.57 -37.68 11.82
N TYR A 137 3.94 -38.29 12.82
CA TYR A 137 4.47 -39.43 13.53
C TYR A 137 4.86 -40.51 12.51
N ILE A 138 6.15 -40.70 12.25
CA ILE A 138 6.65 -41.95 11.66
C ILE A 138 6.97 -42.86 12.84
N GLN A 139 6.10 -43.84 13.01
CA GLN A 139 6.21 -44.93 13.97
C GLN A 139 7.47 -45.74 13.63
N GLN A 140 8.51 -45.65 14.46
CA GLN A 140 9.60 -46.63 14.43
C GLN A 140 9.05 -47.94 15.01
N VAL A 141 8.44 -48.75 14.15
CA VAL A 141 8.31 -50.19 14.40
C VAL A 141 9.66 -50.79 14.02
N ARG A 142 10.54 -50.98 15.00
CA ARG A 142 11.70 -51.85 14.88
C ARG A 142 11.28 -53.26 15.26
N ASN A 143 11.32 -54.17 14.29
CA ASN A 143 11.43 -55.61 14.52
C ASN A 143 12.85 -55.93 15.01
#